data_AF-A0A6V7RS70-F1
#
_entry.id   AF-A0A6V7RS70-F1
#
_cell.length_a   1.000
_cell.length_b   1.000
_cell.length_c   1.000
_cell.angle_alpha   90.00
_cell.angle_beta   90.00
_cell.angle_gamma   90.00
#
_symmetry.space_group_name_H-M   'P 1'
#
loop_
_entity.id
_entity.type
_entity.pdbx_description
1 polymer ?
#
loop_
_entity_poly.entity_id
_entity_poly.type
_entity_poly.pdbx_seq_one_letter_code
_entity_poly.pdbx_strand_id
1 'polypeptide(L)'
;MTWHDGEPLKITDYIASYEIIGHPDYEGVRGTTDGFTSIVGYDEYRAGEADKISGIEVIDEQTAVFTYKELAPSLTAGGFWFYAFPEHHFELAYLSKI
;
A
#
# COMPACT_ATOMS: atom_id res chain seq x y z
N MET A 1 -13.43 -7.87 10.64
CA MET A 1 -12.14 -8.01 11.37
C MET A 1 -11.91 -6.71 12.12
N THR A 2 -11.20 -6.74 13.25
CA THR A 2 -11.09 -5.57 14.12
C THR A 2 -9.66 -5.49 14.65
N TRP A 3 -9.15 -4.27 14.76
CA TRP A 3 -7.93 -3.98 15.50
C TRP A 3 -8.14 -4.22 17.00
N HIS A 4 -7.04 -4.32 17.75
CA HIS A 4 -7.06 -4.63 19.18
C HIS A 4 -7.71 -3.53 20.04
N ASP A 5 -7.84 -2.32 19.51
CA ASP A 5 -8.50 -1.16 20.11
C ASP A 5 -10.01 -1.11 19.85
N GLY A 6 -10.55 -2.02 19.03
CA GLY A 6 -11.96 -2.11 18.68
C GLY A 6 -12.34 -1.43 17.37
N GLU A 7 -11.42 -0.75 16.68
CA GLU A 7 -11.70 -0.15 15.37
C GLU A 7 -11.79 -1.23 14.26
N PRO A 8 -12.81 -1.18 13.38
CA PRO A 8 -12.89 -2.10 12.26
C PRO A 8 -11.69 -1.94 11.33
N LEU A 9 -11.07 -3.06 10.94
CA LEU A 9 -10.05 -3.04 9.89
C LEU A 9 -10.72 -2.66 8.57
N LYS A 10 -10.23 -1.62 7.90
CA LYS A 10 -10.72 -1.14 6.60
C LYS A 10 -9.76 -1.48 5.47
N ILE A 11 -10.25 -1.43 4.23
CA ILE A 11 -9.35 -1.61 3.07
C ILE A 11 -8.28 -0.51 2.99
N THR A 12 -8.57 0.70 3.51
CA THR A 12 -7.59 1.80 3.55
C THR A 12 -6.42 1.49 4.46
N ASP A 13 -6.61 0.74 5.55
CA ASP A 13 -5.51 0.24 6.40
C ASP A 13 -4.55 -0.67 5.60
N TYR A 14 -5.09 -1.49 4.70
CA TYR A 14 -4.26 -2.33 3.83
C TYR A 14 -3.55 -1.51 2.77
N ILE A 15 -4.21 -0.53 2.15
CA ILE A 15 -3.60 0.35 1.15
C ILE A 15 -2.51 1.22 1.77
N ALA A 16 -2.71 1.74 2.98
CA ALA A 16 -1.74 2.53 3.72
C ALA A 16 -0.39 1.79 3.86
N SER A 17 -0.42 0.46 3.99
CA SER A 17 0.82 -0.33 4.03
C SER A 17 1.64 -0.25 2.73
N TYR A 18 0.98 -0.17 1.56
CA TYR A 18 1.65 0.05 0.28
C TYR A 18 2.18 1.48 0.15
N GLU A 19 1.38 2.45 0.59
CA GLU A 19 1.74 3.87 0.54
C GLU A 19 2.92 4.20 1.45
N ILE A 20 3.00 3.61 2.65
CA ILE A 20 4.15 3.77 3.56
C ILE A 20 5.41 3.16 2.96
N ILE A 21 5.34 1.92 2.46
CA ILE A 21 6.51 1.24 1.87
C ILE A 21 6.94 1.91 0.57
N GLY A 22 5.99 2.46 -0.18
CA GLY A 22 6.21 3.19 -1.41
C GLY A 22 6.65 4.64 -1.22
N HIS A 23 6.55 5.21 -0.02
CA HIS A 23 6.79 6.63 0.22
C HIS A 23 8.23 7.03 -0.16
N PRO A 24 8.47 8.21 -0.75
CA PRO A 24 9.81 8.66 -1.13
C PRO A 24 10.81 8.69 0.04
N ASP A 25 10.33 8.98 1.25
CA ASP A 25 11.16 9.05 2.46
C ASP A 25 11.37 7.69 3.14
N TYR A 26 10.74 6.61 2.67
CA TYR A 26 10.86 5.29 3.27
C TYR A 26 12.27 4.70 3.07
N GLU A 27 13.05 4.65 4.15
CA GLU A 27 14.45 4.17 4.14
C GLU A 27 14.60 2.64 4.20
N GLY A 28 13.49 1.89 4.36
CA GLY A 28 13.52 0.44 4.52
C GLY A 28 13.75 -0.33 3.21
N VAL A 29 14.15 -1.61 3.33
CA VAL A 29 14.48 -2.48 2.18
C VAL A 29 13.28 -3.08 1.43
N ARG A 30 12.05 -2.70 1.81
CA ARG A 30 10.81 -3.24 1.23
C ARG A 30 10.38 -2.44 0.01
N GLY A 31 9.37 -2.93 -0.73
CA GLY A 31 8.81 -2.21 -1.88
C GLY A 31 9.53 -2.47 -3.21
N THR A 32 10.52 -3.35 -3.21
CA THR A 32 11.34 -3.67 -4.39
C THR A 32 10.89 -4.94 -5.13
N THR A 33 9.85 -5.62 -4.63
CA THR A 33 9.30 -6.83 -5.24
C THR A 33 8.21 -6.50 -6.25
N ASP A 34 7.92 -7.42 -7.17
CA ASP A 34 6.85 -7.28 -8.19
C ASP A 34 5.47 -7.00 -7.59
N GLY A 35 5.25 -7.38 -6.32
CA GLY A 35 4.05 -7.04 -5.56
C GLY A 35 3.79 -5.54 -5.45
N PHE A 36 4.84 -4.73 -5.58
CA PHE A 36 4.81 -3.28 -5.52
C PHE A 36 5.18 -2.67 -6.87
N THR A 37 6.37 -3.00 -7.40
CA THR A 37 6.95 -2.35 -8.59
C THR A 37 6.16 -2.58 -9.87
N SER A 38 5.37 -3.65 -9.93
CA SER A 38 4.48 -3.92 -11.07
C SER A 38 3.14 -3.22 -10.95
N ILE A 39 2.77 -2.59 -9.83
CA ILE A 39 1.52 -1.81 -9.73
C ILE A 39 1.65 -0.56 -10.61
N VAL A 40 0.60 -0.24 -11.36
CA VAL A 40 0.55 0.99 -12.16
C VAL A 40 0.64 2.21 -11.22
N GLY A 41 1.52 3.17 -11.51
CA GLY A 41 1.68 4.38 -10.69
C GLY A 41 2.58 4.23 -9.46
N TYR A 42 3.12 3.04 -9.17
CA TYR A 42 3.97 2.84 -7.99
C TYR A 42 5.30 3.60 -8.09
N ASP A 43 5.93 3.57 -9.26
CA ASP A 43 7.24 4.21 -9.47
C ASP A 43 7.12 5.74 -9.41
N GLU A 44 6.04 6.30 -9.99
CA GLU A 44 5.71 7.72 -9.93
C GLU A 44 5.43 8.18 -8.49
N TYR A 45 4.64 7.39 -7.75
CA TYR A 45 4.40 7.66 -6.32
C TYR A 45 5.71 7.61 -5.51
N ARG A 46 6.54 6.59 -5.73
CA ARG A 46 7.83 6.43 -5.05
C ARG A 46 8.84 7.53 -5.38
N ALA A 47 8.78 8.08 -6.59
CA ALA A 47 9.59 9.21 -7.00
C ALA A 47 9.10 10.56 -6.42
N GLY A 48 7.93 10.58 -5.77
CA GLY A 48 7.29 11.82 -5.30
C GLY A 48 6.64 12.63 -6.43
N GLU A 49 6.38 12.00 -7.57
CA GLU A 49 5.77 12.62 -8.75
C GLU A 49 4.24 12.51 -8.73
N ALA A 50 3.68 11.65 -7.88
CA ALA A 50 2.25 11.47 -7.68
C ALA A 50 1.90 11.37 -6.19
N ASP A 51 0.75 11.92 -5.80
CA ASP A 51 0.27 11.86 -4.42
C ASP A 51 -0.32 10.49 -4.03
N LYS A 52 -0.60 9.63 -5.02
CA LYS A 52 -1.23 8.32 -4.84
C LYS A 52 -0.72 7.32 -5.88
N ILE A 53 -0.80 6.03 -5.53
CA ILE A 53 -0.54 4.91 -6.46
C ILE A 53 -1.77 4.73 -7.36
N SER A 54 -1.68 5.16 -8.63
CA SER A 54 -2.82 5.22 -9.54
C SER A 54 -3.46 3.88 -9.90
N GLY A 55 -2.73 2.78 -9.72
CA GLY A 55 -3.21 1.42 -9.92
C GLY A 55 -4.06 0.85 -8.78
N ILE A 56 -4.28 1.61 -7.70
CA ILE A 56 -5.08 1.17 -6.54
C ILE A 56 -6.39 1.96 -6.49
N GLU A 57 -7.52 1.25 -6.62
CA GLU A 57 -8.86 1.83 -6.56
C GLU A 57 -9.64 1.27 -5.37
N VAL A 58 -10.16 2.13 -4.50
CA VAL A 58 -11.07 1.73 -3.42
C VAL A 58 -12.49 1.62 -3.99
N ILE A 59 -13.12 0.45 -3.82
CA ILE A 59 -14.48 0.18 -4.26
C ILE A 59 -15.48 0.42 -3.14
N ASP A 60 -15.18 -0.07 -1.93
CA ASP A 60 -15.97 0.11 -0.71
C ASP A 60 -15.09 -0.05 0.54
N GLU A 61 -15.68 -0.09 1.74
CA GLU A 61 -14.94 -0.15 3.02
C GLU A 61 -14.05 -1.39 3.20
N GLN A 62 -14.26 -2.46 2.44
CA GLN A 62 -13.53 -3.73 2.52
C GLN A 62 -12.91 -4.18 1.20
N THR A 63 -13.13 -3.44 0.10
CA THR A 63 -12.77 -3.88 -1.24
C THR A 63 -11.95 -2.83 -1.98
N ALA A 64 -10.85 -3.27 -2.57
CA ALA A 64 -10.05 -2.48 -3.51
C ALA A 64 -9.61 -3.33 -4.71
N VAL A 65 -9.34 -2.66 -5.83
CA VAL A 65 -8.81 -3.25 -7.05
C VAL A 65 -7.38 -2.76 -7.26
N PHE A 66 -6.49 -3.72 -7.53
CA PHE A 66 -5.09 -3.47 -7.83
C PHE A 66 -4.82 -3.79 -9.30
N THR A 67 -4.35 -2.80 -10.03
CA THR A 67 -4.00 -2.91 -11.45
C THR A 67 -2.49 -3.02 -11.59
N TYR A 68 -2.04 -4.13 -12.17
CA TYR A 68 -0.64 -4.42 -12.41
C TYR A 68 -0.29 -4.22 -13.89
N LYS A 69 0.89 -3.63 -14.15
CA LYS A 69 1.55 -3.53 -15.46
C LYS A 69 1.77 -4.93 -16.06
N GLU A 70 2.28 -5.83 -15.23
CA GLU A 70 2.51 -7.25 -15.57
C GLU A 70 2.17 -8.15 -14.38
N LEU A 71 1.56 -9.30 -14.66
CA LEU A 71 1.29 -10.33 -13.65
C LEU A 71 2.44 -11.33 -13.61
N ALA A 72 3.33 -11.17 -12.63
CA ALA A 72 4.40 -12.12 -12.38
C ALA A 72 3.89 -13.35 -11.60
N PRO A 73 4.37 -14.58 -11.90
CA PRO A 73 4.02 -15.78 -11.12
C PRO A 73 4.38 -15.66 -9.62
N SER A 74 5.35 -14.81 -9.28
CA SER A 74 5.76 -14.49 -7.91
C SER A 74 4.61 -13.91 -7.07
N LEU A 75 3.65 -13.20 -7.70
CA LEU A 75 2.50 -12.61 -7.00
C LEU A 75 1.68 -13.66 -6.26
N THR A 76 1.37 -14.78 -6.91
CA THR A 76 0.56 -15.85 -6.32
C THR A 76 1.35 -16.76 -5.38
N ALA A 77 2.69 -16.62 -5.35
CA ALA A 77 3.60 -17.33 -4.47
C ALA A 77 4.01 -16.49 -3.22
N GLY A 78 3.21 -15.49 -2.85
CA GLY A 78 3.48 -14.62 -1.70
C GLY A 78 4.06 -13.25 -2.07
N GLY A 79 3.96 -12.83 -3.34
CA GLY A 79 4.36 -11.50 -3.77
C GLY A 79 3.43 -10.38 -3.28
N PHE A 80 2.16 -10.70 -2.97
CA PHE A 80 1.25 -9.74 -2.33
C PHE A 80 1.70 -9.40 -0.92
N TRP A 81 1.57 -8.12 -0.56
CA TRP A 81 1.83 -7.69 0.80
C TRP A 81 0.79 -8.29 1.77
N PHE A 82 1.24 -8.66 2.96
CA PHE A 82 0.50 -9.54 3.86
C PHE A 82 0.02 -8.84 5.14
N TYR A 83 0.40 -7.58 5.36
CA TYR A 83 0.05 -6.84 6.58
C TYR A 83 -0.72 -5.56 6.26
N ALA A 84 -1.83 -5.34 6.98
CA ALA A 84 -2.43 -4.02 7.05
C ALA A 84 -1.64 -3.13 8.03
N PHE A 85 -1.73 -1.83 7.83
CA PHE A 85 -1.22 -0.82 8.75
C PHE A 85 -2.42 -0.06 9.34
N PRO A 86 -2.55 0.09 10.66
CA PRO A 86 -3.72 0.71 11.26
C PRO A 86 -3.69 2.23 11.06
N GLU A 87 -4.13 2.69 9.90
CA GLU A 87 -4.04 4.09 9.47
C GLU A 87 -4.71 5.02 10.49
N HIS A 88 -5.81 4.56 11.09
CA HIS A 88 -6.56 5.32 12.09
C HIS A 88 -5.77 5.67 13.37
N HIS A 89 -4.70 4.92 13.67
CA HIS A 89 -3.83 5.21 14.82
C HIS A 89 -2.77 6.27 14.54
N PHE A 90 -2.53 6.59 13.27
CA PHE A 90 -1.46 7.48 12.86
C PHE A 90 -2.03 8.69 12.11
N GLU A 91 -1.68 9.91 12.55
CA GLU A 91 -2.02 11.08 11.75
C GLU A 91 -1.25 11.04 10.42
N LEU A 92 -1.90 11.41 9.31
CA LEU A 92 -1.29 11.55 7.98
C LEU A 92 0.01 12.38 7.99
N ALA A 93 0.15 13.32 8.92
CA ALA A 93 1.35 14.15 9.10
C ALA A 93 2.57 13.40 9.68
N TYR A 94 2.37 12.21 10.26
CA TYR A 94 3.45 11.31 10.68
C TYR A 94 3.87 10.37 9.55
N LEU A 95 2.98 10.02 8.63
CA LEU A 95 3.26 9.10 7.52
C LEU A 95 4.20 9.71 6.46
N SER A 96 4.28 11.04 6.38
CA SER A 96 5.23 11.77 5.53
C SER A 96 6.60 12.02 6.16
N LYS A 97 6.90 11.41 7.32
CA LYS A 97 8.15 11.61 8.07
C LYS A 97 8.87 10.30 8.44
N ILE A 98 8.42 9.16 7.90
CA ILE A 98 9.01 7.83 8.09
C ILE A 98 9.58 7.33 6.77
#